data_AF-A0A7V2SUU5-F1
#
_entry.id   AF-A0A7V2SUU5-F1
#
_cell.length_a   1.000
_cell.length_b   1.000
_cell.length_c   1.000
_cell.angle_alpha   90.00
_cell.angle_beta   90.00
_cell.angle_gamma   90.00
#
_symmetry.space_group_name_H-M   'P 1'
#
loop_
_entity.id
_entity.type
_entity.pdbx_description
1 polymer ?
#
loop_
_entity_poly.entity_id
_entity_poly.type
_entity_poly.pdbx_seq_one_letter_code
_entity_poly.pdbx_strand_id
1 'polypeptide(L)'
;MIVKSSQREGSKELAKHLNSGENETVCVVGSRGVLNETINGALEEFEAISRGSNCQKHLFHVSISPSPDVHMNNEGWEKTWLLHEEINKLKGHFFIEVEHIKNGRAHRHRVYERVNYETGKAVNLSWTRLKNERLGRTMEVMLGHPITQGKFNKSVIKHLKKSSFKYVAARIEELGIADRSPRVTRYTHYESQQVKRFDLDAARSHIADAWAQSDSPQAFKAALRAQGYELADGDKAGVPVAIDRDGHVIPIQRSINVHRKLGGLPTIKKKEFMQKIKYPLPDLDFVRESQMDKQHLLTSSQQADQKEDLKMQTTAQEVNIPPSGKIKRSKATTIEKQSDKDKLLTAEYGYDFNADLSRFWHVDREGDGSLRLKNKAGVIVDRGDLIEVRTTGEQLPTAAAVVQIAKLKGWDEIEVEGTDEFKKAVYSLSLQNKIKITLVNEHDRLLYAEVKAEYDQRQLEDDNHISVANTISKSIDKNKMDEFMKNIEEEDQKSKEQKKKTGPSNH
;
A
#
# COMPACT_ATOMS: atom_id res chain seq x y z
N MET A 1 -1.18 -7.01 -19.51
CA MET A 1 -0.68 -6.11 -18.44
C MET A 1 -1.84 -5.46 -17.67
N ILE A 2 -1.81 -5.54 -16.34
CA ILE A 2 -2.72 -4.88 -15.41
C ILE A 2 -1.89 -3.96 -14.51
N VAL A 3 -2.31 -2.69 -14.37
CA VAL A 3 -1.68 -1.72 -13.48
C VAL A 3 -2.68 -1.31 -12.39
N LYS A 4 -2.32 -1.53 -11.12
CA LYS A 4 -3.07 -1.07 -9.94
C LYS A 4 -2.26 0.02 -9.25
N SER A 5 -2.93 1.02 -8.66
CA SER A 5 -2.26 2.02 -7.84
C SER A 5 -3.20 2.63 -6.80
N SER A 6 -2.63 3.04 -5.66
CA SER A 6 -3.35 3.57 -4.50
C SER A 6 -2.51 4.60 -3.75
N GLN A 7 -3.15 5.69 -3.31
CA GLN A 7 -2.60 6.62 -2.33
C GLN A 7 -2.86 6.03 -0.94
N ARG A 8 -1.82 5.85 -0.12
CA ARG A 8 -1.88 5.19 1.19
C ARG A 8 -1.25 6.06 2.28
N GLU A 9 -1.73 5.84 3.50
CA GLU A 9 -1.02 6.16 4.75
C GLU A 9 -0.51 4.84 5.37
N GLY A 10 0.32 4.93 6.43
CA GLY A 10 0.76 3.77 7.20
C GLY A 10 1.91 2.99 6.54
N SER A 11 3.13 3.52 6.61
CA SER A 11 4.34 2.87 6.07
C SER A 11 4.53 1.44 6.59
N LYS A 12 4.38 1.23 7.91
CA LYS A 12 4.54 -0.10 8.53
C LYS A 12 3.54 -1.14 8.03
N GLU A 13 2.30 -0.75 7.70
CA GLU A 13 1.32 -1.66 7.10
C GLU A 13 1.65 -2.01 5.65
N LEU A 14 2.16 -1.04 4.88
CA LEU A 14 2.56 -1.27 3.49
C LEU A 14 3.83 -2.12 3.43
N ALA A 15 4.81 -1.86 4.29
CA ALA A 15 6.02 -2.68 4.44
C ALA A 15 5.65 -4.13 4.76
N LYS A 16 4.78 -4.36 5.77
CA LYS A 16 4.29 -5.71 6.09
C LYS A 16 3.56 -6.38 4.92
N HIS A 17 2.76 -5.63 4.15
CA HIS A 17 2.05 -6.15 2.98
C HIS A 17 2.99 -6.57 1.83
N LEU A 18 4.07 -5.82 1.59
CA LEU A 18 5.06 -6.15 0.57
C LEU A 18 5.93 -7.34 0.98
N ASN A 19 6.35 -7.41 2.25
CA ASN A 19 7.06 -8.58 2.76
C ASN A 19 6.18 -9.85 2.87
N SER A 20 4.84 -9.72 2.95
CA SER A 20 3.93 -10.87 3.14
C SER A 20 3.59 -11.61 1.84
N GLY A 21 4.57 -12.33 1.28
CA GLY A 21 4.38 -13.21 0.12
C GLY A 21 3.94 -14.64 0.50
N GLU A 22 2.65 -14.98 0.41
CA GLU A 22 2.18 -16.37 0.46
C GLU A 22 2.74 -17.15 -0.75
N ASN A 23 3.87 -17.86 -0.59
CA ASN A 23 4.61 -18.54 -1.67
C ASN A 23 5.01 -17.56 -2.80
N GLU A 24 5.69 -16.47 -2.44
CA GLU A 24 6.30 -15.52 -3.40
C GLU A 24 7.74 -15.20 -2.97
N THR A 25 8.68 -15.23 -3.91
CA THR A 25 10.02 -14.64 -3.67
C THR A 25 9.89 -13.12 -3.78
N VAL A 26 10.39 -12.39 -2.78
CA VAL A 26 10.33 -10.93 -2.69
C VAL A 26 11.75 -10.38 -2.75
N CYS A 27 12.06 -9.58 -3.78
CA CYS A 27 13.38 -8.97 -3.97
C CYS A 27 13.24 -7.45 -4.16
N VAL A 28 14.09 -6.64 -3.53
CA VAL A 28 14.25 -5.23 -3.93
C VAL A 28 15.03 -5.20 -5.25
N VAL A 29 14.53 -4.48 -6.25
CA VAL A 29 15.08 -4.46 -7.62
C VAL A 29 15.38 -3.05 -8.14
N GLY A 30 15.30 -2.04 -7.27
CA GLY A 30 15.69 -0.67 -7.58
C GLY A 30 15.17 0.33 -6.55
N SER A 31 15.86 1.44 -6.40
CA SER A 31 15.47 2.53 -5.51
C SER A 31 15.95 3.89 -6.06
N ARG A 32 15.41 4.99 -5.52
CA ARG A 32 15.88 6.36 -5.81
C ARG A 32 15.63 7.24 -4.59
N GLY A 33 16.66 7.94 -4.13
CA GLY A 33 16.55 8.95 -3.06
C GLY A 33 16.29 8.42 -1.65
N VAL A 34 16.50 7.12 -1.41
CA VAL A 34 16.50 6.52 -0.06
C VAL A 34 17.93 6.18 0.37
N LEU A 35 18.19 6.18 1.67
CA LEU A 35 19.46 5.77 2.27
C LEU A 35 19.46 4.30 2.68
N ASN A 36 18.30 3.77 3.06
CA ASN A 36 18.11 2.39 3.46
C ASN A 36 17.49 1.57 2.32
N GLU A 37 18.21 0.55 1.85
CA GLU A 37 17.79 -0.25 0.68
C GLU A 37 16.71 -1.31 1.03
N THR A 38 16.34 -1.46 2.30
CA THR A 38 15.25 -2.37 2.72
C THR A 38 13.86 -1.76 2.53
N ILE A 39 12.85 -2.62 2.30
CA ILE A 39 11.44 -2.23 2.19
C ILE A 39 10.95 -1.48 3.45
N ASN A 40 11.43 -1.86 4.63
CA ASN A 40 11.02 -1.23 5.88
C ASN A 40 11.64 0.17 6.01
N GLY A 41 12.97 0.27 5.92
CA GLY A 41 13.68 1.53 6.11
C GLY A 41 13.31 2.60 5.07
N ALA A 42 13.23 2.24 3.80
CA ALA A 42 12.78 3.14 2.74
C ALA A 42 11.37 3.72 3.00
N LEU A 43 10.46 2.93 3.56
CA LEU A 43 9.11 3.39 3.90
C LEU A 43 9.08 4.18 5.22
N GLU A 44 10.00 3.95 6.15
CA GLU A 44 10.19 4.78 7.35
C GLU A 44 10.80 6.15 6.99
N GLU A 45 11.75 6.21 6.04
CA GLU A 45 12.24 7.46 5.43
C GLU A 45 11.11 8.24 4.74
N PHE A 46 10.24 7.56 3.97
CA PHE A 46 9.07 8.23 3.38
C PHE A 46 8.09 8.75 4.45
N GLU A 47 7.98 8.09 5.60
CA GLU A 47 7.21 8.61 6.73
C GLU A 47 7.89 9.82 7.38
N ALA A 48 9.24 9.84 7.47
CA ALA A 48 9.99 10.99 7.96
C ALA A 48 9.82 12.22 7.03
N ILE A 49 9.95 12.02 5.71
CA ILE A 49 9.75 13.07 4.70
C ILE A 49 8.32 13.60 4.74
N SER A 50 7.32 12.72 4.82
CA SER A 50 5.91 13.13 4.75
C SER A 50 5.44 13.95 5.95
N ARG A 51 6.04 13.75 7.13
CA ARG A 51 5.84 14.57 8.34
C ARG A 51 6.28 16.03 8.15
N GLY A 52 7.13 16.32 7.15
CA GLY A 52 7.42 17.68 6.69
C GLY A 52 6.28 18.33 5.88
N SER A 53 5.11 17.68 5.79
CA SER A 53 3.96 18.13 5.00
C SER A 53 2.63 17.82 5.69
N ASN A 54 1.54 18.42 5.21
CA ASN A 54 0.18 18.05 5.60
C ASN A 54 -0.38 16.82 4.84
N CYS A 55 0.46 16.05 4.14
CA CYS A 55 0.00 14.94 3.30
C CYS A 55 -0.11 13.61 4.06
N GLN A 56 -1.28 13.34 4.64
CA GLN A 56 -1.57 12.06 5.30
C GLN A 56 -1.33 10.84 4.38
N LYS A 57 -1.68 10.95 3.09
CA LYS A 57 -1.59 9.84 2.11
C LYS A 57 -0.42 10.02 1.15
N HIS A 58 0.77 10.14 1.74
CA HIS A 58 2.05 10.41 1.10
C HIS A 58 2.53 9.27 0.19
N LEU A 59 2.36 8.03 0.63
CA LEU A 59 2.74 6.85 -0.14
C LEU A 59 1.86 6.71 -1.40
N PHE A 60 2.49 6.59 -2.56
CA PHE A 60 1.82 6.12 -3.77
C PHE A 60 2.33 4.73 -4.15
N HIS A 61 1.58 3.72 -3.72
CA HIS A 61 1.84 2.32 -4.03
C HIS A 61 1.29 1.97 -5.41
N VAL A 62 2.14 1.41 -6.26
CA VAL A 62 1.82 0.94 -7.62
C VAL A 62 2.19 -0.53 -7.72
N SER A 63 1.39 -1.31 -8.44
CA SER A 63 1.64 -2.72 -8.75
C SER A 63 1.35 -2.97 -10.23
N ILE A 64 2.31 -3.53 -10.94
CA ILE A 64 2.27 -3.81 -12.37
C ILE A 64 2.45 -5.31 -12.57
N SER A 65 1.43 -5.95 -13.13
CA SER A 65 1.44 -7.37 -13.48
C SER A 65 1.41 -7.52 -15.01
N PRO A 66 2.39 -8.21 -15.63
CA PRO A 66 2.29 -8.62 -17.03
C PRO A 66 1.08 -9.52 -17.28
N SER A 67 0.77 -9.85 -18.54
CA SER A 67 -0.15 -10.95 -18.83
C SER A 67 0.48 -12.28 -18.38
N PRO A 68 -0.28 -13.35 -18.05
CA PRO A 68 0.30 -14.58 -17.48
C PRO A 68 1.44 -15.17 -18.31
N ASP A 69 1.28 -15.11 -19.63
CA ASP A 69 2.13 -15.72 -20.64
C ASP A 69 3.27 -14.78 -21.11
N VAL A 70 3.46 -13.66 -20.41
CA VAL A 70 4.39 -12.57 -20.78
C VAL A 70 5.46 -12.41 -19.72
N HIS A 71 6.70 -12.70 -20.11
CA HIS A 71 7.89 -12.37 -19.35
C HIS A 71 8.40 -10.99 -19.78
N MET A 72 8.59 -10.08 -18.83
CA MET A 72 9.19 -8.76 -19.09
C MET A 72 10.67 -8.76 -18.73
N ASN A 73 11.51 -8.33 -19.67
CA ASN A 73 12.92 -8.05 -19.43
C ASN A 73 13.10 -6.70 -18.68
N ASN A 74 14.31 -6.46 -18.16
CA ASN A 74 14.61 -5.23 -17.40
C ASN A 74 14.39 -3.94 -18.22
N GLU A 75 14.66 -3.95 -19.52
CA GLU A 75 14.39 -2.83 -20.43
C GLU A 75 12.89 -2.50 -20.53
N GLY A 76 12.04 -3.52 -20.65
CA GLY A 76 10.58 -3.39 -20.64
C GLY A 76 10.06 -2.85 -19.31
N TRP A 77 10.67 -3.26 -18.18
CA TRP A 77 10.39 -2.70 -16.86
C TRP A 77 10.80 -1.22 -16.76
N GLU A 78 12.03 -0.88 -17.14
CA GLU A 78 12.53 0.51 -17.14
C GLU A 78 11.64 1.43 -17.98
N LYS A 79 11.35 1.07 -19.23
CA LYS A 79 10.44 1.83 -20.12
C LYS A 79 9.03 1.96 -19.53
N THR A 80 8.53 0.94 -18.85
CA THR A 80 7.22 0.98 -18.17
C THR A 80 7.22 1.97 -17.01
N TRP A 81 8.27 1.99 -16.19
CA TRP A 81 8.37 2.91 -15.04
C TRP A 81 8.65 4.36 -15.46
N LEU A 82 9.52 4.59 -16.45
CA LEU A 82 9.73 5.92 -17.05
C LEU A 82 8.40 6.51 -17.54
N LEU A 83 7.61 5.75 -18.31
CA LEU A 83 6.29 6.20 -18.75
C LEU A 83 5.29 6.36 -17.59
N HIS A 84 5.35 5.50 -16.57
CA HIS A 84 4.53 5.65 -15.36
C HIS A 84 4.78 6.99 -14.65
N GLU A 85 6.04 7.40 -14.53
CA GLU A 85 6.44 8.64 -13.86
C GLU A 85 6.02 9.88 -14.64
N GLU A 86 6.17 9.88 -15.96
CA GLU A 86 5.67 10.96 -16.81
C GLU A 86 4.14 11.08 -16.70
N ILE A 87 3.40 9.96 -16.83
CA ILE A 87 1.94 9.93 -16.74
C ILE A 87 1.42 10.44 -15.37
N ASN A 88 2.20 10.29 -14.31
CA ASN A 88 1.82 10.67 -12.95
C ASN A 88 2.49 11.94 -12.40
N LYS A 89 3.49 12.50 -13.11
CA LYS A 89 4.38 13.58 -12.63
C LYS A 89 5.17 13.19 -11.37
N LEU A 90 5.81 12.01 -11.42
CA LEU A 90 6.62 11.44 -10.33
C LEU A 90 8.12 11.34 -10.67
N LYS A 91 8.58 12.01 -11.75
CA LYS A 91 10.01 12.16 -12.06
C LYS A 91 10.74 12.80 -10.88
N GLY A 92 11.90 12.26 -10.49
CA GLY A 92 12.69 12.74 -9.37
C GLY A 92 12.10 12.51 -7.97
N HIS A 93 10.89 11.96 -7.86
CA HIS A 93 10.34 11.55 -6.56
C HIS A 93 11.03 10.28 -6.05
N PHE A 94 11.20 10.17 -4.74
CA PHE A 94 11.88 9.03 -4.15
C PHE A 94 11.01 7.77 -4.31
N PHE A 95 11.65 6.61 -4.52
CA PHE A 95 10.94 5.34 -4.63
C PHE A 95 11.75 4.15 -4.14
N ILE A 96 11.05 3.08 -3.80
CA ILE A 96 11.58 1.71 -3.72
C ILE A 96 10.74 0.77 -4.60
N GLU A 97 11.42 -0.11 -5.34
CA GLU A 97 10.84 -1.09 -6.25
C GLU A 97 11.13 -2.52 -5.77
N VAL A 98 10.09 -3.34 -5.77
CA VAL A 98 10.09 -4.71 -5.26
C VAL A 98 9.52 -5.64 -6.33
N GLU A 99 10.25 -6.67 -6.71
CA GLU A 99 9.75 -7.75 -7.56
C GLU A 99 9.22 -8.90 -6.69
N HIS A 100 8.00 -9.34 -7.01
CA HIS A 100 7.35 -10.49 -6.41
C HIS A 100 7.21 -11.59 -7.47
N ILE A 101 7.86 -12.74 -7.26
CA ILE A 101 7.78 -13.89 -8.17
C ILE A 101 6.81 -14.91 -7.59
N LYS A 102 5.63 -15.06 -8.20
CA LYS A 102 4.62 -16.06 -7.83
C LYS A 102 4.46 -17.10 -8.92
N ASN A 103 4.73 -18.37 -8.62
CA ASN A 103 4.62 -19.49 -9.57
C ASN A 103 5.38 -19.20 -10.90
N GLY A 104 6.61 -18.69 -10.80
CA GLY A 104 7.43 -18.27 -11.95
C GLY A 104 7.05 -16.92 -12.58
N ARG A 105 5.88 -16.35 -12.25
CA ARG A 105 5.42 -15.08 -12.81
C ARG A 105 5.84 -13.90 -11.94
N ALA A 106 6.78 -13.11 -12.46
CA ALA A 106 7.16 -11.83 -11.87
C ALA A 106 6.02 -10.80 -11.97
N HIS A 107 5.82 -10.03 -10.91
CA HIS A 107 5.08 -8.78 -10.92
C HIS A 107 5.79 -7.77 -10.02
N ARG A 108 5.82 -6.49 -10.42
CA ARG A 108 6.59 -5.47 -9.71
C ARG A 108 5.71 -4.46 -9.00
N HIS A 109 6.12 -4.15 -7.78
CA HIS A 109 5.59 -3.10 -6.96
C HIS A 109 6.60 -1.94 -6.96
N ARG A 110 6.13 -0.71 -7.05
CA ARG A 110 6.96 0.47 -6.77
C ARG A 110 6.17 1.39 -5.85
N VAL A 111 6.76 1.77 -4.73
CA VAL A 111 6.18 2.75 -3.80
C VAL A 111 6.95 4.04 -3.98
N TYR A 112 6.23 5.13 -4.22
CA TYR A 112 6.79 6.48 -4.30
C TYR A 112 6.44 7.28 -3.05
N GLU A 113 7.38 8.13 -2.62
CA GLU A 113 7.02 9.32 -1.85
C GLU A 113 6.51 10.42 -2.81
N ARG A 114 5.22 10.76 -2.73
CA ARG A 114 4.59 11.75 -3.62
C ARG A 114 4.84 13.20 -3.21
N VAL A 115 5.32 13.43 -1.99
CA VAL A 115 5.70 14.74 -1.48
C VAL A 115 7.05 15.08 -2.09
N ASN A 116 7.13 16.19 -2.82
CA ASN A 116 8.43 16.71 -3.26
C ASN A 116 9.10 17.34 -2.03
N TYR A 117 10.28 16.83 -1.67
CA TYR A 117 10.98 17.16 -0.42
C TYR A 117 11.40 18.63 -0.33
N GLU A 118 11.66 19.29 -1.48
CA GLU A 118 12.08 20.70 -1.56
C GLU A 118 10.92 21.67 -1.31
N THR A 119 9.70 21.34 -1.76
CA THR A 119 8.54 22.23 -1.72
C THR A 119 7.46 21.83 -0.72
N GLY A 120 7.60 20.66 -0.08
CA GLY A 120 6.60 20.08 0.83
C GLY A 120 5.27 19.71 0.17
N LYS A 121 5.18 19.76 -1.17
CA LYS A 121 3.92 19.62 -1.92
C LYS A 121 3.74 18.21 -2.47
N ALA A 122 2.58 17.62 -2.18
CA ALA A 122 2.18 16.31 -2.68
C ALA A 122 1.65 16.39 -4.13
N VAL A 123 2.16 15.53 -5.02
CA VAL A 123 1.69 15.42 -6.40
C VAL A 123 0.21 15.03 -6.47
N ASN A 124 -0.58 15.71 -7.33
CA ASN A 124 -2.00 15.42 -7.50
C ASN A 124 -2.21 14.16 -8.37
N LEU A 125 -2.51 13.05 -7.70
CA LEU A 125 -2.68 11.73 -8.32
C LEU A 125 -4.17 11.41 -8.55
N SER A 126 -4.86 12.31 -9.27
CA SER A 126 -6.24 12.12 -9.72
C SER A 126 -6.32 11.20 -10.95
N TRP A 127 -7.51 10.63 -11.17
CA TRP A 127 -7.86 9.78 -12.33
C TRP A 127 -6.95 8.55 -12.56
N THR A 128 -6.26 8.05 -11.53
CA THR A 128 -5.30 6.94 -11.63
C THR A 128 -5.82 5.72 -12.37
N ARG A 129 -7.08 5.30 -12.18
CA ARG A 129 -7.66 4.15 -12.89
C ARG A 129 -7.59 4.29 -14.43
N LEU A 130 -7.79 5.50 -14.97
CA LEU A 130 -7.65 5.80 -16.39
C LEU A 130 -6.18 5.91 -16.81
N LYS A 131 -5.33 6.53 -15.98
CA LYS A 131 -3.89 6.64 -16.20
C LYS A 131 -3.20 5.27 -16.28
N ASN A 132 -3.52 4.40 -15.33
CA ASN A 132 -3.08 3.01 -15.22
C ASN A 132 -3.50 2.19 -16.44
N GLU A 133 -4.77 2.31 -16.87
CA GLU A 133 -5.24 1.59 -18.06
C GLU A 133 -4.56 2.12 -19.33
N ARG A 134 -4.33 3.44 -19.44
CA ARG A 134 -3.53 4.04 -20.52
C ARG A 134 -2.10 3.50 -20.55
N LEU A 135 -1.40 3.50 -19.41
CA LEU A 135 -0.05 2.93 -19.29
C LEU A 135 -0.02 1.47 -19.75
N GLY A 136 -0.97 0.66 -19.26
CA GLY A 136 -1.08 -0.74 -19.64
C GLY A 136 -1.32 -0.95 -21.13
N ARG A 137 -2.24 -0.20 -21.76
CA ARG A 137 -2.49 -0.28 -23.21
C ARG A 137 -1.27 0.20 -24.03
N THR A 138 -0.59 1.25 -23.60
CA THR A 138 0.62 1.75 -24.28
C THR A 138 1.75 0.74 -24.22
N MET A 139 2.11 0.24 -23.04
CA MET A 139 3.22 -0.72 -22.92
C MET A 139 2.90 -2.07 -23.55
N GLU A 140 1.63 -2.49 -23.62
CA GLU A 140 1.24 -3.68 -24.39
C GLU A 140 1.50 -3.51 -25.89
N VAL A 141 1.12 -2.37 -26.49
CA VAL A 141 1.42 -2.11 -27.91
C VAL A 141 2.93 -1.95 -28.15
N MET A 142 3.64 -1.22 -27.29
CA MET A 142 5.08 -0.96 -27.46
C MET A 142 5.96 -2.20 -27.30
N LEU A 143 5.54 -3.17 -26.47
CA LEU A 143 6.30 -4.41 -26.22
C LEU A 143 5.69 -5.63 -26.96
N GLY A 144 4.72 -5.42 -27.85
CA GLY A 144 4.07 -6.49 -28.61
C GLY A 144 3.21 -7.46 -27.77
N HIS A 145 2.91 -7.13 -26.51
CA HIS A 145 2.18 -8.01 -25.60
C HIS A 145 0.68 -8.10 -25.93
N PRO A 146 0.01 -9.23 -25.58
CA PRO A 146 -1.45 -9.35 -25.67
C PRO A 146 -2.19 -8.24 -24.90
N ILE A 147 -3.02 -7.47 -25.61
CA ILE A 147 -3.73 -6.32 -25.06
C ILE A 147 -4.86 -6.78 -24.11
N THR A 148 -4.85 -6.29 -22.87
CA THR A 148 -5.86 -6.65 -21.87
C THR A 148 -7.15 -5.84 -22.08
N GLN A 149 -8.33 -6.49 -22.12
CA GLN A 149 -9.60 -5.76 -22.23
C GLN A 149 -9.86 -4.90 -20.99
N GLY A 150 -9.87 -3.58 -21.16
CA GLY A 150 -10.12 -2.58 -20.12
C GLY A 150 -11.57 -2.09 -20.05
N LYS A 151 -11.88 -1.32 -19.00
CA LYS A 151 -13.17 -0.61 -18.86
C LYS A 151 -13.13 0.75 -19.56
N PHE A 152 -11.96 1.38 -19.60
CA PHE A 152 -11.76 2.73 -20.07
C PHE A 152 -11.19 2.81 -21.49
N ASN A 153 -11.05 1.69 -22.22
CA ASN A 153 -10.49 1.62 -23.58
C ASN A 153 -10.90 2.80 -24.50
N LYS A 154 -12.20 3.13 -24.62
CA LYS A 154 -12.67 4.30 -25.40
C LYS A 154 -12.11 5.64 -24.90
N SER A 155 -12.05 5.82 -23.58
CA SER A 155 -11.43 6.99 -22.94
C SER A 155 -9.90 7.01 -23.10
N VAL A 156 -9.25 5.84 -23.07
CA VAL A 156 -7.80 5.69 -23.29
C VAL A 156 -7.44 6.12 -24.72
N ILE A 157 -8.13 5.56 -25.73
CA ILE A 157 -7.98 5.96 -27.15
C ILE A 157 -8.17 7.47 -27.34
N LYS A 158 -9.21 8.05 -26.74
CA LYS A 158 -9.49 9.50 -26.79
C LYS A 158 -8.37 10.37 -26.19
N HIS A 159 -7.61 9.86 -25.22
CA HIS A 159 -6.43 10.54 -24.67
C HIS A 159 -5.17 10.29 -25.50
N LEU A 160 -4.96 9.06 -25.98
CA LEU A 160 -3.79 8.69 -26.80
C LEU A 160 -3.75 9.50 -28.11
N LYS A 161 -4.90 9.67 -28.78
CA LYS A 161 -5.05 10.56 -29.97
C LYS A 161 -4.67 12.03 -29.73
N LYS A 162 -4.61 12.47 -28.46
CA LYS A 162 -4.20 13.83 -28.05
C LYS A 162 -2.77 13.90 -27.49
N SER A 163 -1.97 12.85 -27.68
CA SER A 163 -0.56 12.75 -27.22
C SER A 163 0.35 12.30 -28.37
N SER A 164 1.65 12.12 -28.16
CA SER A 164 2.57 11.54 -29.15
C SER A 164 2.24 10.07 -29.48
N PHE A 165 1.48 9.36 -28.64
CA PHE A 165 1.12 7.95 -28.80
C PHE A 165 -0.08 7.70 -29.76
N LYS A 166 -0.12 8.32 -30.95
CA LYS A 166 -1.29 8.22 -31.85
C LYS A 166 -1.34 6.86 -32.54
N TYR A 167 -0.19 6.30 -32.91
CA TYR A 167 -0.07 4.93 -33.42
C TYR A 167 -0.64 3.89 -32.43
N VAL A 168 -0.41 4.06 -31.12
CA VAL A 168 -1.00 3.21 -30.06
C VAL A 168 -2.52 3.28 -30.10
N ALA A 169 -3.09 4.48 -30.23
CA ALA A 169 -4.54 4.65 -30.34
C ALA A 169 -5.10 3.91 -31.57
N ALA A 170 -4.45 4.08 -32.72
CA ALA A 170 -4.82 3.42 -33.96
C ALA A 170 -4.73 1.88 -33.84
N ARG A 171 -3.69 1.35 -33.18
CA ARG A 171 -3.52 -0.10 -33.02
C ARG A 171 -4.60 -0.74 -32.14
N ILE A 172 -5.08 -0.04 -31.12
CA ILE A 172 -6.20 -0.51 -30.28
C ILE A 172 -7.53 -0.47 -31.05
N GLU A 173 -7.70 0.50 -31.96
CA GLU A 173 -8.86 0.59 -32.85
C GLU A 173 -8.86 -0.50 -33.93
N GLU A 174 -7.71 -0.75 -34.59
CA GLU A 174 -7.51 -1.84 -35.56
C GLU A 174 -7.87 -3.22 -34.99
N LEU A 175 -7.55 -3.45 -33.71
CA LEU A 175 -7.87 -4.70 -33.01
C LEU A 175 -9.35 -4.76 -32.56
N GLY A 176 -10.17 -3.75 -32.84
CA GLY A 176 -11.58 -3.70 -32.42
C GLY A 176 -11.76 -3.76 -30.91
N ILE A 177 -10.80 -3.28 -30.12
CA ILE A 177 -10.77 -3.40 -28.65
C ILE A 177 -11.56 -2.29 -27.95
N ALA A 178 -11.89 -1.22 -28.69
CA ALA A 178 -12.67 -0.08 -28.23
C ALA A 178 -14.12 -0.44 -27.84
N ASP A 179 -14.79 -1.28 -28.63
CA ASP A 179 -16.24 -1.54 -28.54
C ASP A 179 -16.60 -2.84 -27.83
N ARG A 180 -15.63 -3.73 -27.61
CA ARG A 180 -15.81 -4.94 -26.79
C ARG A 180 -16.23 -4.55 -25.37
N SER A 181 -17.29 -5.19 -24.87
CA SER A 181 -17.69 -5.00 -23.46
C SER A 181 -16.58 -5.43 -22.50
N PRO A 182 -16.34 -4.69 -21.40
CA PRO A 182 -15.33 -5.08 -20.41
C PRO A 182 -15.71 -6.40 -19.72
N ARG A 183 -14.72 -7.26 -19.47
CA ARG A 183 -14.90 -8.56 -18.82
C ARG A 183 -15.66 -8.40 -17.49
N VAL A 184 -16.68 -9.22 -17.28
CA VAL A 184 -17.47 -9.24 -16.05
C VAL A 184 -16.58 -9.65 -14.88
N THR A 185 -16.32 -8.72 -13.97
CA THR A 185 -15.50 -8.95 -12.77
C THR A 185 -16.28 -9.79 -11.75
N ARG A 186 -16.12 -11.13 -11.79
CA ARG A 186 -16.71 -12.05 -10.80
C ARG A 186 -16.45 -11.56 -9.37
N TYR A 187 -15.19 -11.33 -9.01
CA TYR A 187 -14.81 -10.96 -7.64
C TYR A 187 -14.07 -9.61 -7.60
N THR A 188 -14.47 -8.75 -6.67
CA THR A 188 -13.62 -7.67 -6.15
C THR A 188 -12.51 -8.27 -5.27
N HIS A 189 -11.48 -7.48 -4.94
CA HIS A 189 -10.39 -7.93 -4.07
C HIS A 189 -10.87 -8.47 -2.71
N TYR A 190 -11.88 -7.81 -2.11
CA TYR A 190 -12.47 -8.24 -0.85
C TYR A 190 -13.24 -9.56 -1.01
N GLU A 191 -14.05 -9.69 -2.07
CA GLU A 191 -14.73 -10.95 -2.38
C GLU A 191 -13.75 -12.09 -2.69
N SER A 192 -12.61 -11.82 -3.32
CA SER A 192 -11.55 -12.83 -3.53
C SER A 192 -10.91 -13.33 -2.23
N GLN A 193 -10.97 -12.57 -1.14
CA GLN A 193 -10.57 -13.04 0.19
C GLN A 193 -11.68 -13.86 0.85
N GLN A 194 -12.96 -13.50 0.65
CA GLN A 194 -14.11 -14.28 1.12
C GLN A 194 -14.22 -15.64 0.40
N VAL A 195 -13.89 -15.71 -0.90
CA VAL A 195 -13.89 -16.97 -1.68
C VAL A 195 -12.84 -17.99 -1.18
N LYS A 196 -11.82 -17.58 -0.43
CA LYS A 196 -10.94 -18.54 0.29
C LYS A 196 -11.66 -19.27 1.45
N ARG A 197 -12.88 -18.87 1.83
CA ARG A 197 -13.60 -19.32 3.04
C ARG A 197 -15.03 -19.79 2.77
N PHE A 198 -15.65 -19.32 1.69
CA PHE A 198 -17.08 -19.45 1.44
C PHE A 198 -17.39 -19.52 -0.08
N ASP A 199 -18.34 -20.36 -0.51
CA ASP A 199 -18.80 -20.38 -1.90
C ASP A 199 -19.76 -19.22 -2.19
N LEU A 200 -19.14 -18.09 -2.50
CA LEU A 200 -19.81 -16.87 -2.90
C LEU A 200 -20.57 -17.02 -4.24
N ASP A 201 -20.16 -17.89 -5.16
CA ASP A 201 -20.81 -18.02 -6.47
C ASP A 201 -22.06 -18.90 -6.42
N ALA A 202 -22.09 -19.96 -5.59
CA ALA A 202 -23.33 -20.66 -5.25
C ALA A 202 -24.34 -19.73 -4.57
N ALA A 203 -23.92 -18.99 -3.53
CA ALA A 203 -24.79 -18.04 -2.83
C ALA A 203 -25.31 -16.91 -3.74
N ARG A 204 -24.52 -16.48 -4.73
CA ARG A 204 -24.97 -15.54 -5.77
C ARG A 204 -26.04 -16.14 -6.69
N SER A 205 -26.01 -17.44 -6.96
CA SER A 205 -27.13 -18.12 -7.63
C SER A 205 -28.35 -18.08 -6.74
N HIS A 206 -28.29 -18.60 -5.51
CA HIS A 206 -29.44 -18.65 -4.60
C HIS A 206 -30.12 -17.27 -4.43
N ILE A 207 -29.35 -16.19 -4.31
CA ILE A 207 -29.86 -14.81 -4.23
C ILE A 207 -30.47 -14.33 -5.56
N ALA A 208 -29.91 -14.73 -6.71
CA ALA A 208 -30.45 -14.40 -8.03
C ALA A 208 -31.71 -15.21 -8.37
N ASP A 209 -31.77 -16.48 -7.97
CA ASP A 209 -32.89 -17.39 -8.15
C ASP A 209 -34.06 -16.97 -7.26
N ALA A 210 -33.81 -16.67 -5.97
CA ALA A 210 -34.79 -16.05 -5.08
C ALA A 210 -35.28 -14.70 -5.61
N TRP A 211 -34.42 -13.91 -6.28
CA TRP A 211 -34.84 -12.68 -6.93
C TRP A 211 -35.71 -12.93 -8.17
N ALA A 212 -35.42 -13.97 -8.97
CA ALA A 212 -36.17 -14.29 -10.18
C ALA A 212 -37.56 -14.86 -9.89
N GLN A 213 -37.68 -15.70 -8.86
CA GLN A 213 -38.92 -16.40 -8.48
C GLN A 213 -39.89 -15.55 -7.65
N SER A 214 -39.46 -14.39 -7.15
CA SER A 214 -40.31 -13.48 -6.36
C SER A 214 -40.98 -12.42 -7.24
N ASP A 215 -42.17 -11.98 -6.85
CA ASP A 215 -42.88 -10.82 -7.43
C ASP A 215 -42.78 -9.57 -6.54
N SER A 216 -42.75 -9.79 -5.23
CA SER A 216 -42.97 -8.82 -4.16
C SER A 216 -41.84 -8.83 -3.12
N PRO A 217 -41.71 -7.79 -2.27
CA PRO A 217 -40.71 -7.77 -1.20
C PRO A 217 -40.89 -8.90 -0.18
N GLN A 218 -42.14 -9.28 0.09
CA GLN A 218 -42.50 -10.38 0.98
C GLN A 218 -42.05 -11.72 0.38
N ALA A 219 -42.38 -11.99 -0.89
CA ALA A 219 -41.93 -13.20 -1.58
C ALA A 219 -40.39 -13.26 -1.65
N PHE A 220 -39.71 -12.14 -1.92
CA PHE A 220 -38.24 -12.12 -1.95
C PHE A 220 -37.62 -12.42 -0.59
N LYS A 221 -38.15 -11.84 0.50
CA LYS A 221 -37.67 -12.13 1.87
C LYS A 221 -37.96 -13.58 2.29
N ALA A 222 -39.07 -14.17 1.84
CA ALA A 222 -39.38 -15.58 2.07
C ALA A 222 -38.43 -16.51 1.29
N ALA A 223 -38.21 -16.23 0.00
CA ALA A 223 -37.33 -17.02 -0.86
C ALA A 223 -35.85 -17.01 -0.39
N LEU A 224 -35.34 -15.85 0.04
CA LEU A 224 -34.01 -15.77 0.68
C LEU A 224 -33.91 -16.66 1.93
N ARG A 225 -34.91 -16.61 2.80
CA ARG A 225 -34.95 -17.41 4.04
C ARG A 225 -35.07 -18.91 3.79
N ALA A 226 -35.83 -19.32 2.77
CA ALA A 226 -35.90 -20.72 2.32
C ALA A 226 -34.52 -21.23 1.86
N GLN A 227 -33.73 -20.36 1.21
CA GLN A 227 -32.34 -20.64 0.82
C GLN A 227 -31.32 -20.43 1.98
N GLY A 228 -31.77 -20.18 3.20
CA GLY A 228 -30.91 -20.04 4.39
C GLY A 228 -30.28 -18.66 4.62
N TYR A 229 -30.75 -17.62 3.93
CA TYR A 229 -30.24 -16.25 4.07
C TYR A 229 -31.24 -15.32 4.76
N GLU A 230 -30.75 -14.44 5.65
CA GLU A 230 -31.53 -13.34 6.22
C GLU A 230 -31.12 -11.98 5.67
N LEU A 231 -32.07 -11.03 5.65
CA LEU A 231 -31.96 -9.74 4.98
C LEU A 231 -31.75 -8.61 6.00
N ALA A 232 -30.62 -7.90 5.88
CA ALA A 232 -30.23 -6.76 6.72
C ALA A 232 -29.84 -5.53 5.86
N ASP A 233 -29.76 -4.34 6.46
CA ASP A 233 -28.97 -3.24 5.86
C ASP A 233 -27.48 -3.50 6.13
N GLY A 234 -26.60 -2.97 5.28
CA GLY A 234 -25.15 -3.07 5.46
C GLY A 234 -24.53 -1.84 6.13
N ASP A 235 -23.21 -1.83 6.35
CA ASP A 235 -22.41 -0.71 6.91
C ASP A 235 -22.60 0.65 6.20
N LYS A 236 -23.30 0.67 5.07
CA LYS A 236 -23.65 1.85 4.28
C LYS A 236 -25.16 1.84 4.10
N ALA A 237 -25.84 2.69 4.86
CA ALA A 237 -27.30 2.84 4.85
C ALA A 237 -27.89 2.83 3.42
N GLY A 238 -28.89 1.98 3.21
CA GLY A 238 -29.51 1.79 1.89
C GLY A 238 -28.72 0.88 0.95
N VAL A 239 -27.97 -0.09 1.48
CA VAL A 239 -27.23 -1.12 0.73
C VAL A 239 -27.58 -2.50 1.32
N PRO A 240 -28.66 -3.15 0.82
CA PRO A 240 -29.13 -4.42 1.37
C PRO A 240 -28.11 -5.55 1.19
N VAL A 241 -27.93 -6.29 2.27
CA VAL A 241 -27.08 -7.48 2.32
C VAL A 241 -27.90 -8.70 2.73
N ALA A 242 -27.50 -9.84 2.21
CA ALA A 242 -27.88 -11.15 2.72
C ALA A 242 -26.80 -11.58 3.71
N ILE A 243 -27.20 -12.17 4.83
CA ILE A 243 -26.30 -12.89 5.74
C ILE A 243 -26.69 -14.37 5.67
N ASP A 244 -25.73 -15.27 5.54
CA ASP A 244 -25.96 -16.70 5.70
C ASP A 244 -25.93 -17.12 7.19
N ARG A 245 -26.06 -18.42 7.45
CA ARG A 245 -26.07 -18.98 8.82
C ARG A 245 -24.71 -18.83 9.52
N ASP A 246 -23.62 -18.85 8.76
CA ASP A 246 -22.24 -18.75 9.24
C ASP A 246 -21.79 -17.28 9.46
N GLY A 247 -22.64 -16.30 9.13
CA GLY A 247 -22.40 -14.87 9.34
C GLY A 247 -21.71 -14.14 8.18
N HIS A 248 -21.53 -14.77 7.01
CA HIS A 248 -20.95 -14.15 5.83
C HIS A 248 -21.89 -13.12 5.21
N VAL A 249 -21.38 -11.91 4.96
CA VAL A 249 -22.18 -10.76 4.48
C VAL A 249 -22.05 -10.59 2.97
N ILE A 250 -23.17 -10.68 2.26
CA ILE A 250 -23.25 -10.82 0.80
C ILE A 250 -24.09 -9.68 0.19
N PRO A 251 -23.49 -8.71 -0.53
CA PRO A 251 -24.25 -7.59 -1.10
C PRO A 251 -25.23 -8.02 -2.21
N ILE A 252 -26.54 -7.88 -1.96
CA ILE A 252 -27.59 -8.47 -2.80
C ILE A 252 -27.61 -7.86 -4.20
N GLN A 253 -27.64 -6.54 -4.31
CA GLN A 253 -27.71 -5.87 -5.62
C GLN A 253 -26.48 -6.18 -6.50
N ARG A 254 -25.32 -6.42 -5.88
CA ARG A 254 -24.12 -6.83 -6.60
C ARG A 254 -24.22 -8.27 -7.07
N SER A 255 -24.65 -9.17 -6.20
CA SER A 255 -24.76 -10.61 -6.45
C SER A 255 -25.64 -10.90 -7.68
N ILE A 256 -26.87 -10.38 -7.68
CA ILE A 256 -27.81 -10.57 -8.80
C ILE A 256 -27.26 -9.95 -10.09
N ASN A 257 -26.61 -8.78 -10.03
CA ASN A 257 -26.04 -8.12 -11.20
C ASN A 257 -24.73 -8.76 -11.71
N VAL A 258 -24.01 -9.52 -10.90
CA VAL A 258 -22.87 -10.34 -11.35
C VAL A 258 -23.40 -11.60 -12.03
N HIS A 259 -24.29 -12.35 -11.36
CA HIS A 259 -24.92 -13.56 -11.89
C HIS A 259 -25.59 -13.28 -13.26
N ARG A 260 -26.48 -12.28 -13.33
CA ARG A 260 -27.16 -11.88 -14.58
C ARG A 260 -26.18 -11.56 -15.71
N LYS A 261 -25.11 -10.81 -15.43
CA LYS A 261 -24.09 -10.47 -16.44
C LYS A 261 -23.29 -11.68 -16.93
N LEU A 262 -23.09 -12.70 -16.10
CA LEU A 262 -22.45 -13.95 -16.51
C LEU A 262 -23.38 -14.75 -17.44
N GLY A 263 -24.68 -14.76 -17.15
CA GLY A 263 -25.74 -15.29 -18.02
C GLY A 263 -26.18 -14.36 -19.16
N GLY A 264 -25.38 -13.36 -19.54
CA GLY A 264 -25.66 -12.44 -20.66
C GLY A 264 -26.79 -11.41 -20.45
N LEU A 265 -27.48 -11.41 -19.30
CA LEU A 265 -28.62 -10.56 -19.01
C LEU A 265 -28.23 -9.14 -18.52
N PRO A 266 -29.04 -8.11 -18.83
CA PRO A 266 -28.79 -6.74 -18.40
C PRO A 266 -28.99 -6.55 -16.88
N THR A 267 -28.33 -5.54 -16.32
CA THR A 267 -28.41 -5.19 -14.90
C THR A 267 -29.74 -4.56 -14.50
N ILE A 268 -30.22 -4.92 -13.31
CA ILE A 268 -31.43 -4.37 -12.68
C ILE A 268 -31.21 -2.89 -12.33
N LYS A 269 -32.19 -2.02 -12.61
CA LYS A 269 -32.10 -0.58 -12.31
C LYS A 269 -32.20 -0.34 -10.80
N LYS A 270 -31.51 0.67 -10.23
CA LYS A 270 -31.58 0.90 -8.77
C LYS A 270 -33.00 1.19 -8.27
N LYS A 271 -33.84 1.90 -9.05
CA LYS A 271 -35.25 2.16 -8.68
C LYS A 271 -36.05 0.86 -8.53
N GLU A 272 -36.03 0.03 -9.57
CA GLU A 272 -36.62 -1.32 -9.64
C GLU A 272 -36.13 -2.22 -8.49
N PHE A 273 -34.81 -2.23 -8.25
CA PHE A 273 -34.21 -2.97 -7.14
C PHE A 273 -34.75 -2.54 -5.77
N MET A 274 -34.81 -1.23 -5.51
CA MET A 274 -35.29 -0.69 -4.24
C MET A 274 -36.81 -0.83 -4.07
N GLN A 275 -37.59 -0.84 -5.15
CA GLN A 275 -39.05 -1.08 -5.07
C GLN A 275 -39.39 -2.50 -4.57
N LYS A 276 -38.54 -3.49 -4.84
CA LYS A 276 -38.71 -4.88 -4.38
C LYS A 276 -38.12 -5.15 -2.99
N ILE A 277 -37.53 -4.15 -2.33
CA ILE A 277 -36.95 -4.30 -0.98
C ILE A 277 -37.68 -3.36 -0.03
N LYS A 278 -38.47 -3.93 0.89
CA LYS A 278 -39.20 -3.18 1.90
C LYS A 278 -38.24 -2.75 3.01
N TYR A 279 -37.97 -1.45 3.07
CA TYR A 279 -37.28 -0.78 4.18
C TYR A 279 -38.26 -0.37 5.30
N PRO A 280 -37.78 -0.07 6.52
CA PRO A 280 -36.40 -0.29 7.00
C PRO A 280 -36.06 -1.78 7.07
N LEU A 281 -34.77 -2.09 7.01
CA LEU A 281 -34.24 -3.43 7.24
C LEU A 281 -33.69 -3.51 8.68
N PRO A 282 -33.59 -4.73 9.26
CA PRO A 282 -32.86 -4.93 10.51
C PRO A 282 -31.39 -4.53 10.38
N ASP A 283 -30.77 -4.21 11.52
CA ASP A 283 -29.35 -3.89 11.61
C ASP A 283 -28.46 -5.12 11.33
N LEU A 284 -27.24 -4.88 10.82
CA LEU A 284 -26.30 -5.92 10.42
C LEU A 284 -25.85 -6.79 11.59
N ASP A 285 -25.49 -6.18 12.72
CA ASP A 285 -24.93 -6.90 13.87
C ASP A 285 -26.05 -7.65 14.60
N PHE A 286 -27.24 -7.04 14.74
CA PHE A 286 -28.43 -7.72 15.25
C PHE A 286 -28.80 -8.99 14.46
N VAL A 287 -28.74 -8.94 13.12
CA VAL A 287 -29.03 -10.15 12.32
C VAL A 287 -27.91 -11.17 12.43
N ARG A 288 -26.63 -10.74 12.47
CA ARG A 288 -25.47 -11.61 12.69
C ARG A 288 -25.57 -12.36 14.02
N GLU A 289 -25.81 -11.65 15.13
CA GLU A 289 -26.08 -12.23 16.45
C GLU A 289 -27.23 -13.24 16.34
N SER A 290 -28.36 -12.87 15.72
CA SER A 290 -29.51 -13.79 15.54
C SER A 290 -29.24 -15.02 14.65
N GLN A 291 -28.20 -15.03 13.81
CA GLN A 291 -27.77 -16.25 13.09
C GLN A 291 -26.81 -17.07 13.96
N MET A 292 -25.85 -16.42 14.62
CA MET A 292 -24.92 -17.07 15.53
C MET A 292 -25.65 -17.75 16.69
N ASP A 293 -26.70 -17.15 17.26
CA ASP A 293 -27.55 -17.77 18.28
C ASP A 293 -28.31 -19.00 17.75
N LYS A 294 -28.83 -18.94 16.52
CA LYS A 294 -29.50 -20.09 15.88
C LYS A 294 -28.51 -21.20 15.56
N GLN A 295 -27.33 -20.85 15.07
CA GLN A 295 -26.23 -21.79 14.83
C GLN A 295 -25.80 -22.42 16.15
N HIS A 296 -25.62 -21.64 17.23
CA HIS A 296 -25.33 -22.14 18.57
C HIS A 296 -26.45 -23.03 19.11
N LEU A 297 -27.74 -22.73 18.91
CA LEU A 297 -28.83 -23.64 19.29
C LEU A 297 -28.81 -24.94 18.46
N LEU A 298 -28.66 -24.86 17.13
CA LEU A 298 -28.60 -26.03 16.24
C LEU A 298 -27.40 -26.93 16.58
N THR A 299 -26.22 -26.34 16.71
CA THR A 299 -25.01 -27.02 17.16
C THR A 299 -25.14 -27.52 18.60
N SER A 300 -25.84 -26.82 19.50
CA SER A 300 -26.09 -27.30 20.86
C SER A 300 -27.09 -28.46 20.91
N SER A 301 -28.03 -28.54 19.96
CA SER A 301 -28.93 -29.69 19.79
C SER A 301 -28.15 -30.88 19.22
N GLN A 302 -27.41 -30.70 18.12
CA GLN A 302 -26.58 -31.76 17.54
C GLN A 302 -25.46 -32.23 18.48
N GLN A 303 -24.90 -31.31 19.28
CA GLN A 303 -24.02 -31.66 20.39
C GLN A 303 -24.77 -32.18 21.60
N ALA A 304 -26.08 -31.99 21.76
CA ALA A 304 -26.85 -32.66 22.82
C ALA A 304 -27.04 -34.13 22.43
N ASP A 305 -27.47 -34.39 21.20
CA ASP A 305 -27.58 -35.73 20.61
C ASP A 305 -26.23 -36.48 20.74
N GLN A 306 -25.13 -35.87 20.26
CA GLN A 306 -23.78 -36.44 20.41
C GLN A 306 -23.24 -36.44 21.86
N LYS A 307 -23.82 -35.64 22.77
CA LYS A 307 -23.49 -35.69 24.21
C LYS A 307 -24.37 -36.66 24.97
N GLU A 308 -25.46 -37.23 24.46
CA GLU A 308 -26.11 -38.36 25.15
C GLU A 308 -25.19 -39.60 25.06
N ASP A 309 -24.58 -39.84 23.89
CA ASP A 309 -23.54 -40.87 23.73
C ASP A 309 -22.28 -40.60 24.59
N LEU A 310 -21.84 -39.33 24.72
CA LEU A 310 -20.61 -38.99 25.47
C LEU A 310 -20.81 -38.67 26.97
N LYS A 311 -22.01 -38.31 27.45
CA LYS A 311 -22.26 -37.96 28.88
C LYS A 311 -22.36 -39.17 29.81
N MET A 312 -22.16 -40.39 29.33
CA MET A 312 -21.75 -41.48 30.24
C MET A 312 -20.34 -41.26 30.83
N GLN A 313 -19.56 -40.28 30.34
CA GLN A 313 -18.21 -40.00 30.85
C GLN A 313 -17.97 -38.53 31.22
N THR A 314 -17.98 -38.27 32.53
CA THR A 314 -17.33 -37.13 33.25
C THR A 314 -18.07 -35.78 33.27
N THR A 315 -17.94 -35.07 34.41
CA THR A 315 -18.76 -33.91 34.81
C THR A 315 -17.89 -32.83 35.51
N ALA A 316 -18.39 -31.58 35.57
CA ALA A 316 -17.86 -30.40 36.29
C ALA A 316 -16.69 -29.64 35.61
N GLN A 317 -16.56 -28.31 35.69
CA GLN A 317 -17.38 -27.26 36.34
C GLN A 317 -17.19 -25.87 35.67
N GLU A 318 -18.11 -24.90 35.86
CA GLU A 318 -18.09 -23.55 35.26
C GLU A 318 -18.09 -22.40 36.30
N VAL A 319 -17.42 -21.25 36.04
CA VAL A 319 -17.69 -19.87 36.56
C VAL A 319 -17.01 -18.79 35.65
N ASN A 320 -17.26 -17.46 35.72
CA ASN A 320 -18.39 -16.71 35.11
C ASN A 320 -18.13 -15.16 34.90
N ILE A 321 -17.57 -14.76 33.73
CA ILE A 321 -17.85 -13.54 32.89
C ILE A 321 -17.50 -12.06 33.42
N PRO A 322 -18.02 -10.86 32.94
CA PRO A 322 -17.25 -9.68 32.40
C PRO A 322 -17.49 -8.29 33.14
N PRO A 323 -17.46 -7.01 32.58
CA PRO A 323 -17.08 -6.39 31.27
C PRO A 323 -16.40 -4.94 31.23
N SER A 324 -16.11 -4.42 30.01
CA SER A 324 -16.01 -2.97 29.56
C SER A 324 -14.67 -2.19 29.78
N GLY A 325 -14.36 -1.04 29.12
CA GLY A 325 -15.12 -0.08 28.28
C GLY A 325 -14.31 0.81 27.27
N LYS A 326 -14.78 2.04 26.93
CA LYS A 326 -14.45 2.80 25.67
C LYS A 326 -13.62 4.11 25.83
N ILE A 327 -13.01 4.62 24.73
CA ILE A 327 -12.23 5.90 24.64
C ILE A 327 -12.92 6.94 23.70
N LYS A 328 -12.68 8.25 23.94
CA LYS A 328 -13.11 9.39 23.07
C LYS A 328 -11.92 10.30 22.66
N ARG A 329 -12.09 11.09 21.59
CA ARG A 329 -11.13 12.10 21.07
C ARG A 329 -11.57 13.55 21.38
N SER A 330 -10.62 14.47 21.45
CA SER A 330 -10.81 15.94 21.41
C SER A 330 -9.97 16.57 20.27
N LYS A 331 -10.12 17.88 20.04
CA LYS A 331 -9.50 18.66 18.93
C LYS A 331 -8.59 19.78 19.44
N ALA A 332 -7.66 20.24 18.61
CA ALA A 332 -7.01 21.55 18.68
C ALA A 332 -6.73 22.08 17.25
N THR A 333 -6.42 23.37 17.09
CA THR A 333 -6.52 24.09 15.80
C THR A 333 -5.38 25.10 15.56
N THR A 334 -4.75 24.99 14.38
CA THR A 334 -4.07 25.99 13.51
C THR A 334 -3.58 27.35 14.07
N ILE A 335 -2.30 27.71 13.80
CA ILE A 335 -1.83 28.84 12.94
C ILE A 335 -0.29 28.92 12.94
N GLU A 336 0.29 29.46 11.85
CA GLU A 336 1.74 29.51 11.57
C GLU A 336 2.47 30.69 12.25
N LYS A 337 3.74 30.46 12.63
CA LYS A 337 4.83 31.44 12.72
C LYS A 337 6.17 30.69 12.68
N GLN A 338 7.22 31.31 12.13
CA GLN A 338 8.56 30.72 12.06
C GLN A 338 9.16 30.60 13.47
N SER A 339 9.59 29.40 13.86
CA SER A 339 9.63 29.02 15.27
C SER A 339 10.98 29.26 15.97
N ASP A 340 10.93 29.65 17.25
CA ASP A 340 12.13 30.07 18.00
C ASP A 340 13.17 28.95 18.18
N LYS A 341 12.71 27.68 18.18
CA LYS A 341 13.58 26.49 18.14
C LYS A 341 14.56 26.47 16.95
N ASP A 342 14.17 26.99 15.79
CA ASP A 342 15.03 26.99 14.62
C ASP A 342 16.21 27.98 14.81
N LYS A 343 15.96 29.09 15.53
CA LYS A 343 16.99 30.07 15.93
C LYS A 343 17.96 29.48 16.95
N LEU A 344 17.44 28.75 17.95
CA LEU A 344 18.26 28.10 18.98
C LEU A 344 19.21 27.06 18.37
N LEU A 345 18.72 26.17 17.51
CA LEU A 345 19.57 25.19 16.82
C LEU A 345 20.64 25.84 15.94
N THR A 346 20.29 26.92 15.22
CA THR A 346 21.25 27.64 14.37
C THR A 346 22.34 28.33 15.21
N ALA A 347 22.02 28.74 16.44
CA ALA A 347 22.97 29.39 17.35
C ALA A 347 23.92 28.39 18.04
N GLU A 348 23.49 27.14 18.25
CA GLU A 348 24.29 26.10 18.92
C GLU A 348 25.16 25.29 17.95
N TYR A 349 24.61 24.93 16.78
CA TYR A 349 25.24 24.00 15.83
C TYR A 349 25.60 24.65 14.47
N GLY A 350 25.39 25.96 14.35
CA GLY A 350 25.67 26.70 13.12
C GLY A 350 24.64 26.47 12.00
N TYR A 351 25.06 26.78 10.77
CA TYR A 351 24.18 26.79 9.59
C TYR A 351 23.99 25.43 8.90
N ASP A 352 24.72 24.38 9.31
CA ASP A 352 24.69 23.07 8.64
C ASP A 352 23.49 22.24 9.14
N PHE A 353 22.32 22.60 8.61
CA PHE A 353 21.03 22.34 9.23
C PHE A 353 20.52 20.91 8.96
N ASN A 354 21.02 19.91 9.70
CA ASN A 354 20.40 18.58 9.65
C ASN A 354 19.01 18.62 10.31
N ALA A 355 17.99 18.70 9.46
CA ALA A 355 16.67 19.22 9.81
C ALA A 355 15.83 18.34 10.75
N ASP A 356 16.22 17.08 10.98
CA ASP A 356 15.42 16.14 11.78
C ASP A 356 15.35 16.53 13.26
N LEU A 357 16.36 17.24 13.80
CA LEU A 357 16.29 17.82 15.16
C LEU A 357 15.20 18.89 15.25
N SER A 358 15.18 19.87 14.33
CA SER A 358 14.15 20.93 14.34
C SER A 358 12.75 20.39 13.99
N ARG A 359 12.66 19.36 13.14
CA ARG A 359 11.38 18.78 12.70
C ARG A 359 10.73 17.88 13.75
N PHE A 360 11.49 16.99 14.40
CA PHE A 360 10.92 15.95 15.27
C PHE A 360 10.99 16.26 16.77
N TRP A 361 11.59 17.38 17.17
CA TRP A 361 11.74 17.75 18.57
C TRP A 361 11.19 19.17 18.84
N HIS A 362 10.60 19.34 20.03
CA HIS A 362 10.46 20.64 20.67
C HIS A 362 11.83 21.02 21.22
N VAL A 363 12.34 22.22 20.91
CA VAL A 363 13.67 22.65 21.37
C VAL A 363 13.51 23.89 22.24
N ASP A 364 14.00 23.78 23.46
CA ASP A 364 14.01 24.80 24.49
C ASP A 364 15.46 25.00 24.96
N ARG A 365 15.81 26.19 25.49
CA ARG A 365 17.09 26.39 26.18
C ARG A 365 16.83 26.47 27.69
N GLU A 366 17.57 25.70 28.48
CA GLU A 366 17.43 25.73 29.95
C GLU A 366 18.24 26.89 30.56
N GLY A 367 18.00 27.19 31.84
CA GLY A 367 18.58 28.36 32.52
C GLY A 367 20.10 28.31 32.76
N ASP A 368 20.72 27.15 32.55
CA ASP A 368 22.17 26.93 32.54
C ASP A 368 22.80 27.16 31.14
N GLY A 369 21.98 27.40 30.12
CA GLY A 369 22.41 27.51 28.72
C GLY A 369 22.35 26.21 27.92
N SER A 370 22.05 25.06 28.55
CA SER A 370 21.94 23.77 27.87
C SER A 370 20.75 23.72 26.90
N LEU A 371 20.87 22.92 25.85
CA LEU A 371 19.86 22.81 24.80
C LEU A 371 19.03 21.53 24.96
N ARG A 372 17.75 21.69 25.24
CA ARG A 372 16.84 20.57 25.52
C ARG A 372 15.91 20.28 24.36
N LEU A 373 15.93 19.04 23.90
CA LEU A 373 15.10 18.51 22.85
C LEU A 373 14.07 17.53 23.44
N LYS A 374 12.78 17.68 23.15
CA LYS A 374 11.71 16.81 23.67
C LYS A 374 10.69 16.41 22.63
N ASN A 375 10.29 15.14 22.61
CA ASN A 375 9.17 14.65 21.81
C ASN A 375 8.42 13.49 22.49
N LYS A 376 7.86 12.56 21.70
CA LYS A 376 7.12 11.37 22.19
C LYS A 376 8.00 10.14 22.45
N ALA A 377 9.23 10.10 21.93
CA ALA A 377 10.18 9.00 22.14
C ALA A 377 11.16 9.28 23.30
N GLY A 378 11.34 10.56 23.67
CA GLY A 378 12.15 10.92 24.82
C GLY A 378 12.37 12.41 25.06
N VAL A 379 13.34 12.67 25.94
CA VAL A 379 13.99 13.95 26.20
C VAL A 379 15.49 13.76 26.00
N ILE A 380 16.13 14.69 25.32
CA ILE A 380 17.59 14.81 25.17
C ILE A 380 17.98 16.19 25.71
N VAL A 381 19.11 16.29 26.41
CA VAL A 381 19.69 17.58 26.84
C VAL A 381 21.16 17.61 26.47
N ASP A 382 21.52 18.52 25.58
CA ASP A 382 22.92 18.81 25.23
C ASP A 382 23.50 19.84 26.22
N ARG A 383 24.55 19.46 26.94
CA ARG A 383 25.31 20.30 27.88
C ARG A 383 26.70 20.70 27.34
N GLY A 384 26.91 20.67 26.03
CA GLY A 384 28.20 20.95 25.41
C GLY A 384 28.93 19.65 25.11
N ASP A 385 29.73 19.16 26.05
CA ASP A 385 30.54 17.93 25.90
C ASP A 385 29.81 16.65 26.36
N LEU A 386 28.57 16.78 26.85
CA LEU A 386 27.74 15.68 27.35
C LEU A 386 26.31 15.79 26.81
N ILE A 387 25.75 14.66 26.36
CA ILE A 387 24.36 14.56 25.87
C ILE A 387 23.59 13.62 26.81
N GLU A 388 22.75 14.17 27.68
CA GLU A 388 21.83 13.38 28.52
C GLU A 388 20.64 12.88 27.70
N VAL A 389 20.19 11.64 27.95
CA VAL A 389 19.05 11.03 27.24
C VAL A 389 18.11 10.35 28.24
N ARG A 390 16.80 10.52 28.03
CA ARG A 390 15.74 9.76 28.72
C ARG A 390 14.70 9.33 27.70
N THR A 391 14.57 8.03 27.47
CA THR A 391 13.69 7.46 26.45
C THR A 391 12.35 7.00 27.07
N THR A 392 11.34 6.79 26.23
CA THR A 392 10.02 6.27 26.65
C THR A 392 9.77 4.84 26.13
N GLY A 393 10.83 4.07 25.91
CA GLY A 393 10.81 2.70 25.38
C GLY A 393 11.15 2.57 23.88
N GLU A 394 10.99 3.63 23.09
CA GLU A 394 11.52 3.67 21.70
C GLU A 394 12.95 4.24 21.71
N GLN A 395 13.95 3.35 21.70
CA GLN A 395 15.37 3.73 21.79
C GLN A 395 15.95 4.33 20.49
N LEU A 396 15.45 3.88 19.33
CA LEU A 396 16.05 4.24 18.03
C LEU A 396 15.92 5.74 17.68
N PRO A 397 14.76 6.43 17.88
CA PRO A 397 14.65 7.85 17.56
C PRO A 397 15.53 8.74 18.45
N THR A 398 15.76 8.34 19.71
CA THR A 398 16.64 9.03 20.65
C THR A 398 18.11 8.78 20.31
N ALA A 399 18.50 7.53 19.99
CA ALA A 399 19.84 7.18 19.53
C ALA A 399 20.23 7.91 18.23
N ALA A 400 19.32 7.98 17.24
CA ALA A 400 19.54 8.70 15.99
C ALA A 400 19.82 10.20 16.22
N ALA A 401 19.04 10.84 17.11
CA ALA A 401 19.25 12.24 17.46
C ALA A 401 20.58 12.49 18.19
N VAL A 402 21.06 11.55 19.02
CA VAL A 402 22.38 11.65 19.68
C VAL A 402 23.51 11.56 18.66
N VAL A 403 23.49 10.55 17.79
CA VAL A 403 24.50 10.37 16.71
C VAL A 403 24.49 11.58 15.75
N GLN A 404 23.32 12.17 15.52
CA GLN A 404 23.16 13.41 14.75
C GLN A 404 23.75 14.65 15.44
N ILE A 405 23.53 14.83 16.75
CA ILE A 405 24.12 15.95 17.52
C ILE A 405 25.64 15.79 17.58
N ALA A 406 26.16 14.59 17.86
CA ALA A 406 27.59 14.28 17.85
C ALA A 406 28.23 14.67 16.50
N LYS A 407 27.60 14.28 15.39
CA LYS A 407 28.05 14.63 14.03
C LYS A 407 28.04 16.15 13.77
N LEU A 408 27.02 16.87 14.24
CA LEU A 408 26.94 18.34 14.12
C LEU A 408 28.01 19.06 14.96
N LYS A 409 28.41 18.48 16.09
CA LYS A 409 29.54 18.95 16.91
C LYS A 409 30.93 18.55 16.37
N GLY A 410 30.98 17.75 15.29
CA GLY A 410 32.24 17.24 14.73
C GLY A 410 32.92 16.16 15.59
N TRP A 411 32.14 15.36 16.34
CA TRP A 411 32.68 14.29 17.18
C TRP A 411 33.00 13.03 16.35
N ASP A 412 34.28 12.76 16.14
CA ASP A 412 34.79 11.54 15.48
C ASP A 412 34.72 10.29 16.38
N GLU A 413 34.57 10.45 17.69
CA GLU A 413 34.64 9.39 18.70
C GLU A 413 33.73 9.73 19.90
N ILE A 414 32.94 8.76 20.38
CA ILE A 414 31.98 8.95 21.49
C ILE A 414 32.00 7.77 22.48
N GLU A 415 31.73 8.07 23.75
CA GLU A 415 31.44 7.09 24.80
C GLU A 415 29.92 7.03 25.07
N VAL A 416 29.38 5.86 25.45
CA VAL A 416 27.93 5.65 25.54
C VAL A 416 27.55 4.81 26.78
N GLU A 417 26.93 5.47 27.76
CA GLU A 417 26.23 4.82 28.87
C GLU A 417 24.72 4.65 28.58
N GLY A 418 24.05 3.75 29.29
CA GLY A 418 22.61 3.47 29.12
C GLY A 418 22.27 1.99 29.19
N THR A 419 21.06 1.62 28.76
CA THR A 419 20.64 0.22 28.62
C THR A 419 21.20 -0.42 27.36
N ASP A 420 21.29 -1.75 27.34
CA ASP A 420 21.82 -2.50 26.19
C ASP A 420 21.07 -2.21 24.89
N GLU A 421 19.75 -2.02 24.91
CA GLU A 421 18.97 -1.71 23.71
C GLU A 421 19.26 -0.31 23.17
N PHE A 422 19.59 0.65 24.06
CA PHE A 422 20.02 1.99 23.66
C PHE A 422 21.46 1.96 23.11
N LYS A 423 22.37 1.27 23.80
CA LYS A 423 23.76 1.08 23.34
C LYS A 423 23.80 0.40 21.97
N LYS A 424 23.09 -0.73 21.77
CA LYS A 424 22.99 -1.41 20.47
C LYS A 424 22.49 -0.49 19.36
N ALA A 425 21.48 0.34 19.63
CA ALA A 425 20.97 1.31 18.65
C ALA A 425 22.03 2.37 18.29
N VAL A 426 22.72 2.96 19.27
CA VAL A 426 23.80 3.93 19.02
C VAL A 426 24.97 3.29 18.28
N TYR A 427 25.42 2.11 18.69
CA TYR A 427 26.54 1.39 18.04
C TYR A 427 26.27 1.10 16.56
N SER A 428 25.06 0.64 16.23
CA SER A 428 24.64 0.38 14.85
C SER A 428 24.63 1.67 13.99
N LEU A 429 24.11 2.77 14.54
CA LEU A 429 24.05 4.07 13.87
C LEU A 429 25.44 4.73 13.72
N SER A 430 26.34 4.53 14.69
CA SER A 430 27.71 5.04 14.65
C SER A 430 28.57 4.28 13.64
N LEU A 431 28.42 2.95 13.52
CA LEU A 431 29.02 2.17 12.43
C LEU A 431 28.62 2.73 11.05
N GLN A 432 27.33 2.98 10.83
CA GLN A 432 26.80 3.59 9.59
C GLN A 432 27.33 5.01 9.35
N ASN A 433 27.47 5.83 10.40
CA ASN A 433 27.92 7.22 10.30
C ASN A 433 29.45 7.40 10.39
N LYS A 434 30.21 6.32 10.60
CA LYS A 434 31.68 6.29 10.77
C LYS A 434 32.19 7.04 12.01
N ILE A 435 31.36 7.15 13.05
CA ILE A 435 31.76 7.65 14.37
C ILE A 435 32.30 6.46 15.18
N LYS A 436 33.45 6.63 15.82
CA LYS A 436 34.05 5.57 16.66
C LYS A 436 33.32 5.48 18.01
N ILE A 437 33.40 4.31 18.64
CA ILE A 437 32.87 4.07 20.00
C ILE A 437 34.03 3.77 20.95
N THR A 438 34.12 4.52 22.04
CA THR A 438 34.97 4.19 23.20
C THR A 438 34.30 3.06 24.00
N LEU A 439 34.99 1.93 24.17
CA LEU A 439 34.45 0.72 24.82
C LEU A 439 35.17 0.44 26.14
N VAL A 440 34.66 1.01 27.23
CA VAL A 440 35.31 1.04 28.55
C VAL A 440 35.39 -0.35 29.20
N ASN A 441 34.26 -1.05 29.32
CA ASN A 441 34.13 -2.32 30.04
C ASN A 441 34.00 -3.53 29.07
N GLU A 442 34.04 -4.74 29.62
CA GLU A 442 34.01 -5.99 28.84
C GLU A 442 32.63 -6.32 28.26
N HIS A 443 31.55 -6.01 28.99
CA HIS A 443 30.18 -6.19 28.51
C HIS A 443 29.92 -5.36 27.25
N ASP A 444 30.29 -4.08 27.26
CA ASP A 444 30.14 -3.20 26.10
C ASP A 444 31.02 -3.64 24.91
N ARG A 445 32.20 -4.22 25.16
CA ARG A 445 33.03 -4.83 24.11
C ARG A 445 32.33 -6.04 23.45
N LEU A 446 31.66 -6.89 24.23
CA LEU A 446 30.85 -8.00 23.71
C LEU A 446 29.60 -7.49 22.96
N LEU A 447 28.89 -6.52 23.53
CA LEU A 447 27.69 -5.90 22.97
C LEU A 447 27.97 -5.22 21.61
N TYR A 448 29.11 -4.52 21.51
CA TYR A 448 29.58 -3.92 20.26
C TYR A 448 30.04 -4.97 19.25
N ALA A 449 30.71 -6.05 19.70
CA ALA A 449 31.11 -7.15 18.81
C ALA A 449 29.90 -7.88 18.20
N GLU A 450 28.83 -8.08 18.96
CA GLU A 450 27.56 -8.63 18.47
C GLU A 450 26.96 -7.74 17.37
N VAL A 451 26.77 -6.44 17.65
CA VAL A 451 26.22 -5.47 16.68
C VAL A 451 27.11 -5.30 15.45
N LYS A 452 28.43 -5.35 15.63
CA LYS A 452 29.37 -5.29 14.51
C LYS A 452 29.33 -6.56 13.68
N ALA A 453 29.19 -7.75 14.28
CA ALA A 453 29.04 -9.00 13.53
C ALA A 453 27.72 -9.01 12.71
N GLU A 454 26.61 -8.54 13.29
CA GLU A 454 25.36 -8.34 12.53
C GLU A 454 25.53 -7.34 11.38
N TYR A 455 26.27 -6.24 11.60
CA TYR A 455 26.53 -5.23 10.59
C TYR A 455 27.42 -5.75 9.45
N ASP A 456 28.55 -6.37 9.80
CA ASP A 456 29.50 -6.95 8.84
C ASP A 456 28.84 -8.07 8.02
N GLN A 457 28.00 -8.92 8.64
CA GLN A 457 27.24 -9.95 7.92
C GLN A 457 26.27 -9.34 6.91
N ARG A 458 25.48 -8.33 7.32
CA ARG A 458 24.57 -7.62 6.40
C ARG A 458 25.34 -7.04 5.22
N GLN A 459 26.46 -6.36 5.46
CA GLN A 459 27.29 -5.78 4.40
C GLN A 459 27.91 -6.84 3.46
N LEU A 460 28.24 -8.04 3.96
CA LEU A 460 28.66 -9.18 3.12
C LEU A 460 27.52 -9.78 2.29
N GLU A 461 26.28 -9.76 2.79
CA GLU A 461 25.08 -10.14 2.04
C GLU A 461 24.74 -9.04 0.99
N ASP A 462 24.89 -7.77 1.35
CA ASP A 462 24.68 -6.59 0.50
C ASP A 462 25.69 -6.53 -0.67
N ASP A 463 27.00 -6.67 -0.42
CA ASP A 463 28.06 -6.54 -1.45
C ASP A 463 27.91 -7.57 -2.59
N ASN A 464 27.45 -8.78 -2.26
CA ASN A 464 27.14 -9.83 -3.25
C ASN A 464 25.95 -9.45 -4.16
N HIS A 465 25.04 -8.58 -3.70
CA HIS A 465 23.92 -8.05 -4.49
C HIS A 465 24.23 -6.71 -5.17
N ILE A 466 25.02 -5.83 -4.53
CA ILE A 466 25.29 -4.45 -4.97
C ILE A 466 26.10 -4.37 -6.28
N SER A 467 26.98 -5.35 -6.51
CA SER A 467 27.87 -5.44 -7.68
C SER A 467 27.16 -5.26 -9.05
N VAL A 468 25.88 -5.64 -9.14
CA VAL A 468 25.09 -5.54 -10.38
C VAL A 468 24.26 -4.25 -10.47
N ALA A 469 23.93 -3.61 -9.34
CA ALA A 469 22.95 -2.53 -9.27
C ALA A 469 23.57 -1.11 -9.37
N ASN A 470 24.68 -0.86 -8.67
CA ASN A 470 25.08 0.53 -8.35
C ASN A 470 25.71 1.32 -9.53
N THR A 471 26.06 0.66 -10.62
CA THR A 471 26.64 1.28 -11.84
C THR A 471 25.62 2.14 -12.63
N ILE A 472 24.31 1.98 -12.39
CA ILE A 472 23.27 2.53 -13.27
C ILE A 472 22.62 3.83 -12.71
N SER A 473 22.59 4.05 -11.40
CA SER A 473 21.64 5.03 -10.82
C SER A 473 22.00 6.52 -10.98
N LYS A 474 23.29 6.89 -11.07
CA LYS A 474 23.76 8.24 -10.72
C LYS A 474 23.82 9.31 -11.84
N SER A 475 23.25 9.08 -13.04
CA SER A 475 23.28 10.09 -14.13
C SER A 475 22.10 10.10 -15.12
N ILE A 476 21.07 9.26 -14.91
CA ILE A 476 20.33 8.69 -16.04
C ILE A 476 18.96 9.33 -16.40
N ASP A 477 18.21 9.86 -15.43
CA ASP A 477 16.75 10.05 -15.56
C ASP A 477 16.26 11.04 -16.66
N LYS A 478 17.09 12.00 -17.10
CA LYS A 478 16.69 12.99 -18.11
C LYS A 478 16.94 12.50 -19.54
N ASN A 479 18.18 12.15 -19.87
CA ASN A 479 18.57 11.82 -21.24
C ASN A 479 17.83 10.58 -21.77
N LYS A 480 17.68 9.52 -20.96
CA LYS A 480 16.90 8.31 -21.35
C LYS A 480 15.43 8.61 -21.63
N MET A 481 14.84 9.58 -20.93
CA MET A 481 13.44 9.98 -21.13
C MET A 481 13.27 10.75 -22.44
N ASP A 482 14.16 11.71 -22.72
CA ASP A 482 14.12 12.49 -23.97
C ASP A 482 14.40 11.57 -25.18
N GLU A 483 15.31 10.59 -25.04
CA GLU A 483 15.54 9.52 -26.02
C GLU A 483 14.32 8.60 -26.19
N PHE A 484 13.70 8.14 -25.10
CA PHE A 484 12.48 7.31 -25.13
C PHE A 484 11.32 8.03 -25.84
N MET A 485 11.12 9.31 -25.55
CA MET A 485 10.11 10.15 -26.21
C MET A 485 10.43 10.37 -27.69
N LYS A 486 11.69 10.57 -28.08
CA LYS A 486 12.11 10.63 -29.48
C LYS A 486 11.77 9.32 -30.23
N ASN A 487 12.12 8.18 -29.63
CA ASN A 487 11.81 6.85 -30.20
C ASN A 487 10.29 6.64 -30.39
N ILE A 488 9.45 7.15 -29.48
CA ILE A 488 7.99 7.15 -29.61
C ILE A 488 7.52 8.00 -30.79
N GLU A 489 8.15 9.15 -31.04
CA GLU A 489 7.79 10.04 -32.15
C GLU A 489 8.25 9.50 -33.50
N GLU A 490 9.39 8.80 -33.56
CA GLU A 490 9.83 8.06 -34.75
C GLU A 490 8.86 6.93 -35.11
N GLU A 491 8.34 6.16 -34.14
CA GLU A 491 7.29 5.16 -34.39
C GLU A 491 5.96 5.79 -34.85
N ASP A 492 5.58 6.93 -34.27
CA ASP A 492 4.40 7.68 -34.72
C ASP A 492 4.60 8.24 -36.14
N GLN A 493 5.83 8.47 -36.60
CA GLN A 493 6.14 8.82 -38.00
C GLN A 493 6.06 7.59 -38.93
N LYS A 494 6.76 6.49 -38.61
CA LYS A 494 6.73 5.23 -39.37
C LYS A 494 5.30 4.72 -39.59
N SER A 495 4.44 4.81 -38.57
CA SER A 495 3.03 4.42 -38.66
C SER A 495 2.23 5.27 -39.67
N LYS A 496 2.51 6.58 -39.77
CA LYS A 496 1.89 7.46 -40.78
C LYS A 496 2.38 7.14 -42.19
N GLU A 497 3.66 6.81 -42.36
CA GLU A 497 4.21 6.42 -43.66
C GLU A 497 3.66 5.09 -44.16
N GLN A 498 3.55 4.09 -43.29
CA GLN A 498 2.88 2.83 -43.61
C GLN A 498 1.44 3.09 -44.09
N LYS A 499 0.68 3.95 -43.40
CA LYS A 499 -0.69 4.31 -43.81
C LYS A 499 -0.78 5.17 -45.08
N LYS A 500 0.28 5.87 -45.47
CA LYS A 500 0.39 6.47 -46.82
C LYS A 500 0.67 5.42 -47.89
N LYS A 501 1.52 4.42 -47.59
CA LYS A 501 1.84 3.30 -48.50
C LYS A 501 0.72 2.27 -48.65
N THR A 502 -0.25 2.25 -47.72
CA THR A 502 -1.46 1.40 -47.77
C THR A 502 -2.74 2.20 -48.01
N GLY A 503 -2.64 3.33 -48.73
CA GLY A 503 -3.81 4.00 -49.31
C GLY A 503 -4.62 3.06 -50.23
N PRO A 504 -5.92 3.34 -50.46
CA PRO A 504 -6.82 2.38 -51.08
C PRO A 504 -6.37 1.98 -52.49
N SER A 505 -6.29 0.67 -52.70
CA SER A 505 -6.26 0.09 -54.05
C SER A 505 -7.60 0.37 -54.71
N ASN A 506 -7.63 1.20 -55.75
CA ASN A 506 -8.83 1.44 -56.55
C ASN A 506 -9.11 0.23 -57.46
N HIS A 507 -9.87 -0.74 -56.96
CA HIS A 507 -10.56 -1.79 -57.71
C HIS A 507 -12.00 -1.87 -57.20
#